data_AF-A0A4Z1IYP1-F1
#
_entry.id   AF-A0A4Z1IYP1-F1
#
_cell.length_a   1.000
_cell.length_b   1.000
_cell.length_c   1.000
_cell.angle_alpha   90.00
_cell.angle_beta   90.00
_cell.angle_gamma   90.00
#
_symmetry.space_group_name_H-M   'P 1'
#
loop_
_entity.id
_entity.type
_entity.pdbx_description
1 polymer ?
#
loop_
_entity_poly.entity_id
_entity_poly.type
_entity_poly.pdbx_seq_one_letter_code
_entity_poly.pdbx_strand_id
1 'polypeptide(L)'
;MAPGTDSLTYFFAKGNKLEEVNSILFSGHKAGNAYSHFSNFYMESFEDGSGITYSCGEAYFQAGKAWQVRDIDKFAQIAHAKSGYDAKRLGNEVKGLDVARWNKSSSYVMRNALYHKYRNNQAKREDLINTGNKCLVEAKDDLVWGSGLKTAALTLSTPISEWPGDNKLGEELMRGREYFKSLQEQPRTLDSVDKADEFARETSQEDHTMTEETIILPKNEHPKRCEKGIVEPLEEIKASNASNERKRKFDQTVDKLVEKNKKLLKKLRAGKGSED
;
A
#
# COMPACT_ATOMS: atom_id res chain seq x y z
N MET A 1 12.19 14.67 -0.49
CA MET A 1 13.52 14.14 -0.17
C MET A 1 13.86 13.12 -1.25
N ALA A 2 15.14 12.84 -1.51
CA ALA A 2 15.51 11.76 -2.43
C ALA A 2 15.17 10.40 -1.81
N PRO A 3 14.96 9.34 -2.62
CA PRO A 3 14.77 8.00 -2.10
C PRO A 3 15.90 7.66 -1.12
N GLY A 4 15.55 7.05 0.02
CA GLY A 4 16.54 6.64 1.02
C GLY A 4 17.54 5.64 0.44
N THR A 5 18.74 5.58 1.02
CA THR A 5 19.82 4.67 0.57
C THR A 5 19.41 3.19 0.60
N ASP A 6 18.42 2.87 1.43
CA ASP A 6 17.91 1.51 1.62
C ASP A 6 16.68 1.23 0.74
N SER A 7 16.25 2.19 -0.09
CA SER A 7 15.16 2.00 -1.05
C SER A 7 15.58 1.03 -2.15
N LEU A 8 14.68 0.12 -2.52
CA LEU A 8 14.89 -0.74 -3.70
C LEU A 8 15.19 0.09 -4.95
N THR A 9 14.55 1.25 -5.11
CA THR A 9 14.81 2.19 -6.22
C THR A 9 16.29 2.61 -6.23
N TYR A 10 16.84 2.94 -5.06
CA TYR A 10 18.24 3.34 -4.93
C TYR A 10 19.20 2.17 -5.21
N PHE A 11 18.91 0.98 -4.68
CA PHE A 11 19.71 -0.22 -4.94
C PHE A 11 19.74 -0.62 -6.41
N PHE A 12 18.59 -0.62 -7.09
CA PHE A 12 18.50 -0.90 -8.52
C PHE A 12 19.23 0.16 -9.37
N ALA A 13 19.41 1.37 -8.83
CA ALA A 13 20.01 2.50 -9.55
C ALA A 13 21.45 2.82 -9.17
N LYS A 14 22.04 2.12 -8.19
CA LYS A 14 23.33 2.49 -7.60
C LYS A 14 24.41 2.67 -8.69
N GLY A 15 24.84 3.92 -8.87
CA GLY A 15 25.93 4.34 -9.77
C GLY A 15 25.51 4.83 -11.17
N ASN A 16 24.24 4.73 -11.55
CA ASN A 16 23.79 5.05 -12.91
C ASN A 16 22.69 6.12 -12.93
N LYS A 17 22.70 6.98 -13.95
CA LYS A 17 21.49 7.72 -14.35
C LYS A 17 20.46 6.69 -14.82
N LEU A 18 19.18 7.03 -14.74
CA LEU A 18 18.18 6.18 -15.39
C LEU A 18 18.42 6.18 -16.89
N GLU A 19 18.65 5.00 -17.44
CA GLU A 19 18.64 4.75 -18.87
C GLU A 19 17.33 4.05 -19.24
N GLU A 20 16.79 4.33 -20.42
CA GLU A 20 15.54 3.73 -20.91
C GLU A 20 15.59 2.20 -20.93
N VAL A 21 16.79 1.62 -21.06
CA VAL A 21 17.01 0.17 -21.06
C VAL A 21 16.86 -0.46 -19.66
N ASN A 22 17.18 0.29 -18.60
CA ASN A 22 17.25 -0.22 -17.22
C ASN A 22 16.07 0.25 -16.35
N SER A 23 15.16 1.05 -16.91
CA SER A 23 14.03 1.62 -16.17
C SER A 23 12.76 1.69 -16.98
N ILE A 24 11.64 1.65 -16.27
CA ILE A 24 10.31 1.92 -16.83
C ILE A 24 9.77 3.12 -16.07
N LEU A 25 9.74 4.25 -16.76
CA LEU A 25 9.03 5.43 -16.31
C LEU A 25 7.58 5.31 -16.75
N PHE A 26 6.68 5.44 -15.80
CA PHE A 26 5.26 5.54 -16.07
C PHE A 26 4.74 6.87 -15.57
N SER A 27 3.84 7.46 -16.36
CA SER A 27 3.16 8.71 -16.01
C SER A 27 1.73 8.65 -16.52
N GLY A 28 0.80 9.11 -15.69
CA GLY A 28 -0.62 9.04 -15.99
C GLY A 28 -1.24 7.65 -15.83
N HIS A 29 -2.54 7.59 -16.04
CA HIS A 29 -3.39 6.46 -15.66
C HIS A 29 -4.51 6.19 -16.68
N LYS A 30 -4.41 6.78 -17.88
CA LYS A 30 -5.38 6.59 -18.96
C LYS A 30 -5.13 5.23 -19.62
N ALA A 31 -6.21 4.48 -19.82
CA ALA A 31 -6.16 3.22 -20.57
C ALA A 31 -5.59 3.44 -21.99
N GLY A 32 -4.84 2.45 -22.47
CA GLY A 32 -4.17 2.51 -23.79
C GLY A 32 -2.73 3.04 -23.74
N ASN A 33 -2.34 3.77 -22.68
CA ASN A 33 -0.94 4.18 -22.51
C ASN A 33 -0.12 3.02 -21.94
N ALA A 34 1.10 2.83 -22.47
CA ALA A 34 2.06 1.87 -21.94
C ALA A 34 2.29 2.09 -20.44
N TYR A 35 2.28 1.01 -19.66
CA TYR A 35 2.51 1.01 -18.21
C TYR A 35 1.57 1.88 -17.36
N SER A 36 0.50 2.43 -17.95
CA SER A 36 -0.49 3.23 -17.22
C SER A 36 -1.15 2.48 -16.06
N HIS A 37 -1.24 1.16 -16.18
CA HIS A 37 -1.78 0.28 -15.14
C HIS A 37 -0.84 0.14 -13.93
N PHE A 38 0.37 0.68 -13.94
CA PHE A 38 1.21 0.79 -12.74
C PHE A 38 0.74 1.91 -11.81
N SER A 39 0.16 2.97 -12.38
CA SER A 39 -0.40 4.05 -11.57
C SER A 39 -1.56 3.52 -10.71
N ASN A 40 -1.58 3.94 -9.45
CA ASN A 40 -2.68 3.59 -8.53
C ASN A 40 -3.97 4.36 -8.87
N PHE A 41 -3.91 5.38 -9.72
CA PHE A 41 -5.05 6.10 -10.30
C PHE A 41 -5.69 5.38 -11.48
N TYR A 42 -5.08 4.31 -12.00
CA TYR A 42 -5.63 3.55 -13.11
C TYR A 42 -6.97 2.93 -12.73
N MET A 43 -8.00 3.22 -13.50
CA MET A 43 -9.36 2.73 -13.25
C MET A 43 -9.46 1.26 -13.61
N GLU A 44 -9.40 0.43 -12.58
CA GLU A 44 -9.62 -1.00 -12.64
C GLU A 44 -10.18 -1.45 -11.30
N SER A 45 -11.38 -2.03 -11.35
CA SER A 45 -12.00 -2.54 -10.15
C SER A 45 -11.36 -3.86 -9.73
N PHE A 46 -11.12 -4.00 -8.43
CA PHE A 46 -10.66 -5.24 -7.82
C PHE A 46 -11.33 -5.43 -6.46
N GLU A 47 -11.34 -6.67 -5.99
CA GLU A 47 -11.91 -7.06 -4.70
C GLU A 47 -10.78 -7.36 -3.70
N ASP A 48 -10.93 -6.89 -2.46
CA ASP A 48 -10.03 -7.25 -1.36
C ASP A 48 -10.37 -8.63 -0.75
N GLY A 49 -9.61 -9.07 0.25
CA GLY A 49 -9.85 -10.35 0.93
C GLY A 49 -11.16 -10.41 1.72
N SER A 50 -11.78 -9.25 2.00
CA SER A 50 -13.07 -9.17 2.71
C SER A 50 -14.27 -9.13 1.76
N GLY A 51 -14.05 -9.10 0.45
CA GLY A 51 -15.13 -9.02 -0.53
C GLY A 51 -15.57 -7.59 -0.87
N ILE A 52 -14.80 -6.57 -0.49
CA ILE A 52 -15.11 -5.17 -0.85
C ILE A 52 -14.50 -4.85 -2.21
N THR A 53 -15.31 -4.33 -3.11
CA THR A 53 -14.86 -3.86 -4.43
C THR A 53 -14.46 -2.38 -4.38
N TYR A 54 -13.25 -2.09 -4.84
CA TYR A 54 -12.73 -0.73 -5.01
C TYR A 54 -12.64 -0.37 -6.48
N SER A 55 -12.80 0.91 -6.84
CA SER A 55 -12.76 1.35 -8.24
C SER A 55 -11.34 1.45 -8.83
N CYS A 56 -10.33 1.63 -7.98
CA CYS A 56 -8.90 1.68 -8.32
C CYS A 56 -8.04 1.58 -7.04
N GLY A 57 -6.70 1.55 -7.21
CA GLY A 57 -5.77 1.50 -6.08
C GLY A 57 -5.83 2.74 -5.18
N GLU A 58 -6.02 3.93 -5.78
CA GLU A 58 -6.21 5.18 -5.03
C GLU A 58 -7.49 5.15 -4.19
N ALA A 59 -8.57 4.54 -4.68
CA ALA A 59 -9.80 4.35 -3.89
C ALA A 59 -9.54 3.49 -2.65
N TYR A 60 -8.84 2.37 -2.79
CA TYR A 60 -8.42 1.54 -1.65
C TYR A 60 -7.57 2.34 -0.65
N PHE A 61 -6.55 3.04 -1.16
CA PHE A 61 -5.62 3.81 -0.34
C PHE A 61 -6.33 4.92 0.46
N GLN A 62 -7.20 5.68 -0.18
CA GLN A 62 -7.93 6.76 0.47
C GLN A 62 -9.04 6.22 1.40
N ALA A 63 -9.66 5.09 1.07
CA ALA A 63 -10.63 4.43 1.94
C ALA A 63 -9.95 3.96 3.24
N GLY A 64 -8.68 3.55 3.18
CA GLY A 64 -7.86 3.26 4.36
C GLY A 64 -7.77 4.41 5.37
N LYS A 65 -7.82 5.67 4.93
CA LYS A 65 -7.89 6.82 5.85
C LYS A 65 -9.22 6.87 6.60
N ALA A 66 -10.33 6.74 5.87
CA ALA A 66 -11.67 6.72 6.44
C ALA A 66 -11.85 5.53 7.39
N TRP A 67 -11.27 4.39 7.04
CA TRP A 67 -11.19 3.20 7.90
C TRP A 67 -10.49 3.48 9.23
N GLN A 68 -9.31 4.12 9.19
CA GLN A 68 -8.53 4.43 10.39
C GLN A 68 -9.30 5.28 11.41
N VAL A 69 -10.14 6.20 10.93
CA VAL A 69 -10.98 7.08 11.78
C VAL A 69 -12.39 6.52 12.00
N ARG A 70 -12.71 5.35 11.45
CA ARG A 70 -14.00 4.66 11.54
C ARG A 70 -15.17 5.45 10.91
N ASP A 71 -14.89 6.24 9.87
CA ASP A 71 -15.90 6.95 9.08
C ASP A 71 -16.43 6.04 7.96
N ILE A 72 -17.51 5.32 8.24
CA ILE A 72 -18.08 4.28 7.36
C ILE A 72 -18.71 4.90 6.10
N ASP A 73 -19.40 6.03 6.26
CA ASP A 73 -20.08 6.68 5.14
C ASP A 73 -19.06 7.24 4.15
N LYS A 74 -17.98 7.84 4.65
CA LYS A 74 -16.89 8.32 3.80
C LYS A 74 -16.11 7.16 3.19
N PHE A 75 -15.88 6.08 3.94
CA PHE A 75 -15.26 4.86 3.41
C PHE A 75 -16.01 4.32 2.18
N ALA A 76 -17.33 4.16 2.28
CA ALA A 76 -18.16 3.64 1.18
C ALA A 76 -18.15 4.59 -0.04
N GLN A 77 -18.19 5.91 0.18
CA GLN A 77 -18.09 6.90 -0.89
C GLN A 77 -16.73 6.84 -1.61
N ILE A 78 -15.64 6.68 -0.86
CA ILE A 78 -14.29 6.62 -1.42
C ILE A 78 -14.09 5.31 -2.19
N ALA A 79 -14.49 4.16 -1.62
CA ALA A 79 -14.30 2.85 -2.25
C ALA A 79 -14.95 2.78 -3.64
N HIS A 80 -16.09 3.45 -3.83
CA HIS A 80 -16.84 3.51 -5.08
C HIS A 80 -16.68 4.83 -5.85
N ALA A 81 -15.62 5.59 -5.57
CA ALA A 81 -15.35 6.84 -6.27
C ALA A 81 -15.22 6.63 -7.79
N LYS A 82 -15.74 7.58 -8.58
CA LYS A 82 -15.81 7.49 -10.05
C LYS A 82 -14.46 7.65 -10.75
N SER A 83 -13.47 8.18 -10.05
CA SER A 83 -12.11 8.37 -10.53
C SER A 83 -11.10 8.33 -9.38
N GLY A 84 -9.82 8.09 -9.68
CA GLY A 84 -8.75 8.25 -8.69
C GLY A 84 -8.68 9.67 -8.12
N TYR A 85 -8.95 10.70 -8.93
CA TYR A 85 -9.00 12.08 -8.45
C TYR A 85 -10.15 12.31 -7.46
N ASP A 86 -11.33 11.74 -7.72
CA ASP A 86 -12.45 11.79 -6.79
C ASP A 86 -12.13 11.07 -5.47
N ALA A 87 -11.51 9.90 -5.54
CA ALA A 87 -11.05 9.17 -4.36
C ALA A 87 -10.07 10.02 -3.53
N LYS A 88 -9.07 10.63 -4.19
CA LYS A 88 -8.10 11.53 -3.53
C LYS A 88 -8.78 12.73 -2.87
N ARG A 89 -9.71 13.38 -3.57
CA ARG A 89 -10.46 14.52 -3.03
C ARG A 89 -11.26 14.10 -1.79
N LEU A 90 -12.06 13.03 -1.88
CA LEU A 90 -12.85 12.52 -0.76
C LEU A 90 -11.96 12.06 0.42
N GLY A 91 -10.82 11.44 0.13
CA GLY A 91 -9.84 11.04 1.15
C GLY A 91 -9.16 12.20 1.86
N ASN A 92 -9.00 13.35 1.20
CA ASN A 92 -8.52 14.59 1.82
C ASN A 92 -9.57 15.26 2.72
N GLU A 93 -10.86 14.94 2.53
CA GLU A 93 -11.95 15.43 3.37
C GLU A 93 -12.15 14.60 4.66
N VAL A 94 -11.41 13.50 4.84
CA VAL A 94 -11.49 12.65 6.03
C VAL A 94 -11.01 13.44 7.26
N LYS A 95 -11.92 13.63 8.22
CA LYS A 95 -11.65 14.40 9.45
C LYS A 95 -11.09 13.50 10.55
N GLY A 96 -10.25 14.07 11.41
CA GLY A 96 -9.70 13.36 12.58
C GLY A 96 -8.60 12.34 12.27
N LEU A 97 -8.02 12.39 11.06
CA LEU A 97 -6.91 11.53 10.70
C LEU A 97 -5.65 11.93 11.46
N ASP A 98 -5.11 11.00 12.25
CA ASP A 98 -3.75 11.10 12.77
C ASP A 98 -2.75 10.87 11.63
N VAL A 99 -2.15 11.96 11.16
CA VAL A 99 -1.21 11.96 10.04
C VAL A 99 0.08 11.18 10.37
N ALA A 100 0.57 11.27 11.60
CA ALA A 100 1.78 10.57 12.00
C ALA A 100 1.55 9.05 11.99
N ARG A 101 0.40 8.61 12.51
CA ARG A 101 -0.01 7.21 12.45
C ARG A 101 -0.27 6.76 11.01
N TRP A 102 -0.96 7.58 10.20
CA TRP A 102 -1.23 7.27 8.80
C TRP A 102 0.07 7.08 8.02
N ASN A 103 1.04 7.98 8.19
CA ASN A 103 2.32 7.89 7.49
C ASN A 103 3.05 6.57 7.79
N LYS A 104 3.00 6.09 9.03
CA LYS A 104 3.57 4.78 9.44
C LYS A 104 2.89 3.58 8.78
N SER A 105 1.58 3.64 8.52
CA SER A 105 0.83 2.52 7.92
C SER A 105 0.59 2.66 6.41
N SER A 106 0.81 3.84 5.83
CA SER A 106 0.41 4.14 4.44
C SER A 106 1.08 3.21 3.41
N SER A 107 2.37 2.91 3.57
CA SER A 107 3.09 1.92 2.74
C SER A 107 2.41 0.55 2.76
N TYR A 108 2.05 0.06 3.96
CA TYR A 108 1.32 -1.19 4.11
C TYR A 108 -0.04 -1.16 3.38
N VAL A 109 -0.78 -0.06 3.50
CA VAL A 109 -2.08 0.09 2.82
C VAL A 109 -1.92 0.10 1.30
N MET A 110 -0.94 0.84 0.76
CA MET A 110 -0.69 0.86 -0.69
C MET A 110 -0.24 -0.50 -1.20
N ARG A 111 0.66 -1.17 -0.47
CA ARG A 111 1.12 -2.53 -0.80
C ARG A 111 -0.06 -3.49 -0.91
N ASN A 112 -0.98 -3.48 0.06
CA ASN A 112 -2.20 -4.28 0.00
C ASN A 112 -3.09 -3.92 -1.20
N ALA A 113 -3.24 -2.63 -1.51
CA ALA A 113 -3.98 -2.19 -2.70
C ALA A 113 -3.38 -2.78 -3.98
N LEU A 114 -2.06 -2.73 -4.13
CA LEU A 114 -1.35 -3.30 -5.28
C LEU A 114 -1.48 -4.82 -5.32
N TYR A 115 -1.32 -5.51 -4.20
CA TYR A 115 -1.55 -6.95 -4.12
C TYR A 115 -2.92 -7.34 -4.63
N HIS A 116 -3.99 -6.73 -4.09
CA HIS A 116 -5.34 -7.05 -4.51
C HIS A 116 -5.58 -6.68 -5.96
N LYS A 117 -5.05 -5.56 -6.45
CA LYS A 117 -5.11 -5.20 -7.87
C LYS A 117 -4.51 -6.28 -8.77
N TYR A 118 -3.28 -6.73 -8.51
CA TYR A 118 -2.57 -7.69 -9.37
C TYR A 118 -2.97 -9.14 -9.14
N ARG A 119 -3.39 -9.55 -7.93
CA ARG A 119 -3.90 -10.91 -7.71
C ARG A 119 -5.16 -11.16 -8.54
N ASN A 120 -6.03 -10.14 -8.67
CA ASN A 120 -7.31 -10.25 -9.35
C ASN A 120 -7.19 -10.11 -10.89
N ASN A 121 -6.04 -9.70 -11.42
CA ASN A 121 -5.82 -9.59 -12.87
C ASN A 121 -4.52 -10.29 -13.30
N GLN A 122 -4.65 -11.48 -13.88
CA GLN A 122 -3.52 -12.29 -14.30
C GLN A 122 -2.65 -11.62 -15.37
N ALA A 123 -3.24 -11.04 -16.41
CA ALA A 123 -2.49 -10.41 -17.50
C ALA A 123 -1.61 -9.25 -16.99
N LYS A 124 -2.16 -8.39 -16.12
CA LYS A 124 -1.39 -7.28 -15.52
C LYS A 124 -0.35 -7.74 -14.53
N ARG A 125 -0.61 -8.84 -13.82
CA ARG A 125 0.38 -9.46 -12.95
C ARG A 125 1.56 -9.98 -13.77
N GLU A 126 1.29 -10.63 -14.90
CA GLU A 126 2.32 -11.06 -15.84
C GLU A 126 3.08 -9.87 -16.42
N ASP A 127 2.39 -8.79 -16.81
CA ASP A 127 3.05 -7.54 -17.25
C ASP A 127 4.00 -6.98 -16.18
N LEU A 128 3.59 -6.98 -14.90
CA LEU A 128 4.43 -6.53 -13.79
C LEU A 128 5.67 -7.44 -13.62
N ILE A 129 5.49 -8.76 -13.68
CA ILE A 129 6.59 -9.74 -13.62
C ILE A 129 7.56 -9.55 -14.80
N ASN A 130 7.03 -9.36 -16.00
CA ASN A 130 7.78 -9.18 -17.23
C ASN A 130 8.56 -7.85 -17.30
N THR A 131 8.38 -6.95 -16.33
CA THR A 131 9.31 -5.81 -16.18
C THR A 131 10.73 -6.24 -15.81
N GLY A 132 10.92 -7.51 -15.42
CA GLY A 132 12.22 -8.09 -15.14
C GLY A 132 12.88 -7.37 -13.97
N ASN A 133 14.14 -6.96 -14.13
CA ASN A 133 14.89 -6.26 -13.09
C ASN A 133 14.88 -4.73 -13.28
N LYS A 134 14.01 -4.20 -14.14
CA LYS A 134 13.96 -2.75 -14.41
C LYS A 134 13.45 -1.99 -13.19
N CYS A 135 14.02 -0.81 -12.98
CA CYS A 135 13.54 0.12 -11.96
C CYS A 135 12.19 0.73 -12.40
N LEU A 136 11.17 0.63 -11.56
CA LEU A 136 9.83 1.18 -11.84
C LEU A 136 9.68 2.55 -11.20
N VAL A 137 9.30 3.55 -11.98
CA VAL A 137 9.32 4.96 -11.54
C VAL A 137 8.04 5.67 -11.92
N GLU A 138 7.29 6.15 -10.93
CA GLU A 138 6.16 7.07 -11.15
C GLU A 138 6.74 8.48 -11.36
N ALA A 139 6.82 8.91 -12.62
CA ALA A 139 7.32 10.23 -13.00
C ALA A 139 6.26 11.30 -12.76
N LYS A 140 6.21 11.80 -11.52
CA LYS A 140 5.17 12.70 -11.02
C LYS A 140 5.72 13.65 -9.96
N ASP A 141 5.18 14.86 -9.94
CA ASP A 141 5.40 15.89 -8.91
C ASP A 141 4.69 15.49 -7.59
N ASP A 142 5.16 14.41 -6.97
CA ASP A 142 4.71 13.86 -5.70
C ASP A 142 5.95 13.46 -4.89
N LEU A 143 6.18 14.14 -3.77
CA LEU A 143 7.40 13.98 -2.96
C LEU A 143 7.48 12.66 -2.19
N VAL A 144 6.39 11.88 -2.16
CA VAL A 144 6.33 10.63 -1.39
C VAL A 144 6.16 9.44 -2.33
N TRP A 145 5.16 9.50 -3.22
CA TRP A 145 4.79 8.35 -4.03
C TRP A 145 5.42 8.34 -5.43
N GLY A 146 5.95 9.47 -5.91
CA GLY A 146 6.62 9.59 -7.20
C GLY A 146 8.04 10.15 -7.10
N SER A 147 8.63 10.46 -8.24
CA SER A 147 9.99 11.04 -8.32
C SER A 147 10.10 12.47 -7.79
N GLY A 148 8.98 13.16 -7.58
CA GLY A 148 8.95 14.59 -7.24
C GLY A 148 9.32 15.51 -8.42
N LEU A 149 9.40 14.97 -9.64
CA LEU A 149 9.73 15.70 -10.86
C LEU A 149 8.51 15.73 -11.81
N LYS A 150 8.33 16.87 -12.49
CA LYS A 150 7.09 17.16 -13.23
C LYS A 150 6.88 16.33 -14.48
N THR A 151 7.95 15.79 -15.07
CA THR A 151 7.87 15.06 -16.35
C THR A 151 8.76 13.83 -16.34
N ALA A 152 8.43 12.86 -17.19
CA ALA A 152 9.26 11.69 -17.42
C ALA A 152 10.66 12.08 -17.95
N ALA A 153 10.75 13.05 -18.85
CA ALA A 153 12.03 13.53 -19.38
C ALA A 153 12.95 14.12 -18.29
N LEU A 154 12.39 14.91 -17.36
CA LEU A 154 13.14 15.41 -16.21
C LEU A 154 13.54 14.26 -15.29
N THR A 155 12.61 13.35 -14.99
CA THR A 155 12.88 12.18 -14.14
C THR A 155 14.02 11.32 -14.69
N LEU A 156 14.07 11.10 -16.01
CA LEU A 156 15.10 10.31 -16.67
C LEU A 156 16.48 10.98 -16.64
N SER A 157 16.52 12.30 -16.82
CA SER A 157 17.77 13.07 -16.92
C SER A 157 18.37 13.50 -15.58
N THR A 158 17.57 13.52 -14.51
CA THR A 158 18.02 13.82 -13.14
C THR A 158 18.51 12.54 -12.43
N PRO A 159 19.73 12.53 -11.88
CA PRO A 159 20.21 11.42 -11.05
C PRO A 159 19.23 11.10 -9.90
N ILE A 160 19.07 9.81 -9.58
CA ILE A 160 18.12 9.38 -8.53
C ILE A 160 18.42 10.00 -7.16
N SER A 161 19.70 10.21 -6.84
CA SER A 161 20.13 10.89 -5.61
C SER A 161 19.68 12.34 -5.49
N GLU A 162 19.26 12.97 -6.60
CA GLU A 162 18.82 14.35 -6.67
C GLU A 162 17.30 14.49 -6.77
N TRP A 163 16.57 13.37 -6.78
CA TRP A 163 15.11 13.41 -6.86
C TRP A 163 14.51 14.10 -5.63
N PRO A 164 13.50 14.98 -5.81
CA PRO A 164 12.78 15.54 -4.69
C PRO A 164 11.80 14.55 -4.05
N GLY A 165 11.44 13.44 -4.71
CA GLY A 165 10.49 12.46 -4.19
C GLY A 165 11.05 11.05 -4.02
N ASP A 166 10.43 10.30 -3.11
CA ASP A 166 10.91 8.98 -2.67
C ASP A 166 10.58 7.83 -3.63
N ASN A 167 9.69 8.05 -4.62
CA ASN A 167 9.19 7.01 -5.55
C ASN A 167 8.65 5.75 -4.84
N LYS A 168 7.96 5.91 -3.70
CA LYS A 168 7.46 4.75 -2.92
C LYS A 168 6.52 3.85 -3.71
N LEU A 169 5.75 4.38 -4.67
CA LEU A 169 4.86 3.55 -5.48
C LEU A 169 5.65 2.57 -6.36
N GLY A 170 6.72 3.07 -7.00
CA GLY A 170 7.63 2.24 -7.77
C GLY A 170 8.28 1.15 -6.94
N GLU A 171 8.70 1.49 -5.71
CA GLU A 171 9.23 0.52 -4.76
C GLU A 171 8.22 -0.56 -4.39
N GLU A 172 6.98 -0.20 -4.05
CA GLU A 172 5.95 -1.19 -3.70
C GLU A 172 5.54 -2.07 -4.89
N LEU A 173 5.59 -1.54 -6.12
CA LEU A 173 5.41 -2.34 -7.34
C LEU A 173 6.55 -3.35 -7.52
N MET A 174 7.80 -2.95 -7.31
CA MET A 174 8.95 -3.86 -7.38
C MET A 174 8.89 -4.94 -6.29
N ARG A 175 8.45 -4.61 -5.06
CA ARG A 175 8.17 -5.62 -4.02
C ARG A 175 7.07 -6.59 -4.46
N GLY A 176 5.98 -6.07 -5.03
CA GLY A 176 4.90 -6.88 -5.61
C GLY A 176 5.39 -7.81 -6.71
N ARG A 177 6.26 -7.33 -7.59
CA ARG A 177 6.87 -8.12 -8.65
C ARG A 177 7.61 -9.33 -8.09
N GLU A 178 8.54 -9.13 -7.15
CA GLU A 178 9.32 -10.24 -6.57
C GLU A 178 8.44 -11.26 -5.86
N TYR A 179 7.39 -10.80 -5.17
CA TYR A 179 6.43 -11.68 -4.52
C TYR A 179 5.61 -12.50 -5.54
N PHE A 180 5.04 -11.88 -6.56
CA PHE A 180 4.27 -12.65 -7.55
C PHE A 180 5.14 -13.60 -8.37
N LYS A 181 6.41 -13.25 -8.59
CA LYS A 181 7.40 -14.12 -9.21
C LYS A 181 7.71 -15.33 -8.33
N SER A 182 7.91 -15.15 -7.02
CA SER A 182 8.15 -16.27 -6.10
C SER A 182 6.96 -17.24 -6.03
N LEU A 183 5.73 -16.74 -6.17
CA LEU A 183 4.54 -17.57 -6.27
C LEU A 183 4.48 -18.40 -7.57
N GLN A 184 5.04 -17.91 -8.69
CA GLN A 184 5.12 -18.69 -9.94
C GLN A 184 6.17 -19.80 -9.88
N GLU A 185 7.28 -19.54 -9.18
CA GLU A 185 8.40 -20.48 -9.04
C GLU A 185 8.09 -21.64 -8.06
N GLN A 186 7.07 -21.50 -7.21
CA GLN A 186 6.60 -22.58 -6.33
C GLN A 186 5.34 -23.26 -6.89
N PRO A 187 5.41 -24.50 -7.42
CA PRO A 187 4.27 -25.20 -8.03
C PRO A 187 3.27 -25.76 -7.01
N ARG A 188 2.90 -25.02 -5.95
CA ARG A 188 1.84 -25.39 -5.01
C ARG A 188 0.71 -24.36 -5.03
N THR A 189 -0.41 -24.80 -5.62
CA THR A 189 -1.78 -24.26 -5.65
C THR A 189 -1.97 -22.84 -5.06
N LEU A 190 -2.28 -21.89 -5.95
CA LEU A 190 -2.73 -20.52 -5.68
C LEU A 190 -3.97 -20.40 -4.74
N ASP A 191 -4.56 -21.52 -4.32
CA ASP A 191 -5.88 -21.59 -3.68
C ASP A 191 -5.87 -21.79 -2.15
N SER A 192 -4.72 -21.73 -1.44
CA SER A 192 -4.71 -22.16 -0.01
C SER A 192 -4.52 -21.07 1.06
N VAL A 193 -4.28 -19.80 0.73
CA VAL A 193 -4.22 -18.75 1.78
C VAL A 193 -4.43 -17.34 1.20
N ASP A 194 -5.32 -16.54 1.80
CA ASP A 194 -5.40 -15.09 1.57
C ASP A 194 -4.13 -14.43 2.14
N LYS A 195 -3.07 -14.39 1.33
CA LYS A 195 -1.72 -13.96 1.70
C LYS A 195 -1.49 -12.44 1.70
N ALA A 196 -2.54 -11.61 1.68
CA ALA A 196 -2.40 -10.14 1.72
C ALA A 196 -1.56 -9.71 2.93
N ASP A 197 -1.84 -10.33 4.09
CA ASP A 197 -1.13 -10.14 5.35
C ASP A 197 0.32 -10.69 5.32
N GLU A 198 0.62 -11.77 4.60
CA GLU A 198 1.97 -12.37 4.47
C GLU A 198 2.84 -11.53 3.53
N PHE A 199 2.30 -11.16 2.36
CA PHE A 199 2.92 -10.22 1.42
C PHE A 199 3.26 -8.89 2.08
N ALA A 200 2.43 -8.46 3.04
CA ALA A 200 2.66 -7.24 3.76
C ALA A 200 3.56 -7.39 4.99
N ARG A 201 3.74 -8.60 5.54
CA ARG A 201 4.63 -8.93 6.68
C ARG A 201 6.08 -9.24 6.28
N GLU A 202 6.31 -9.86 5.12
CA GLU A 202 7.63 -10.36 4.68
C GLU A 202 8.74 -9.29 4.60
N THR A 203 8.42 -7.99 4.76
CA THR A 203 9.42 -6.91 4.73
C THR A 203 9.46 -6.04 5.97
N SER A 204 8.87 -6.50 7.08
CA SER A 204 8.93 -5.83 8.39
C SER A 204 9.93 -6.46 9.37
N GLN A 205 10.68 -7.48 8.95
CA GLN A 205 11.65 -8.18 9.80
C GLN A 205 13.12 -7.73 9.67
N GLU A 206 13.44 -6.68 8.90
CA GLU A 206 14.83 -6.18 8.78
C GLU A 206 15.13 -4.88 9.56
N ASP A 207 14.29 -4.44 10.50
CA ASP A 207 14.59 -3.26 11.34
C ASP A 207 15.02 -3.57 12.78
N HIS A 208 15.26 -4.84 13.14
CA HIS A 208 15.72 -5.21 14.48
C HIS A 208 16.71 -6.39 14.51
N THR A 209 17.88 -6.27 13.88
CA THR A 209 19.10 -6.96 14.34
C THR A 209 20.35 -6.34 13.68
N MET A 210 20.97 -5.38 14.35
CA MET A 210 22.43 -5.12 14.36
C MET A 210 22.65 -4.20 15.57
N THR A 211 23.06 -4.69 16.73
CA THR A 211 24.47 -4.86 17.05
C THR A 211 24.60 -5.55 18.41
N GLU A 212 25.11 -6.78 18.43
CA GLU A 212 25.97 -7.23 19.52
C GLU A 212 27.33 -7.55 18.88
N GLU A 213 28.40 -7.18 19.60
CA GLU A 213 29.83 -7.24 19.25
C GLU A 213 30.31 -6.10 18.32
N THR A 214 31.26 -5.21 18.64
CA THR A 214 32.28 -5.13 19.70
C THR A 214 32.73 -3.68 19.84
N ILE A 215 32.53 -3.00 20.98
CA ILE A 215 33.43 -1.93 21.46
C ILE A 215 33.51 -2.02 22.98
N ILE A 216 34.72 -2.29 23.49
CA ILE A 216 35.08 -2.31 24.91
C ILE A 216 35.50 -0.90 25.35
N LEU A 217 35.14 -0.52 26.60
CA LEU A 217 35.83 0.32 27.62
C LEU A 217 34.93 1.44 28.21
N PRO A 218 35.11 1.88 29.48
CA PRO A 218 35.25 1.15 30.74
C PRO A 218 34.20 1.58 31.81
N LYS A 219 34.20 0.89 32.96
CA LYS A 219 33.29 0.97 34.12
C LYS A 219 33.27 2.31 34.88
N ASN A 220 32.13 2.57 35.54
CA ASN A 220 31.84 3.34 36.80
C ASN A 220 30.58 4.21 36.58
N GLU A 221 29.48 4.20 37.34
CA GLU A 221 29.16 3.94 38.74
C GLU A 221 27.66 3.58 38.87
N HIS A 222 27.26 2.82 39.91
CA HIS A 222 25.87 2.68 40.36
C HIS A 222 25.40 3.92 41.13
N PRO A 223 24.08 4.24 41.15
CA PRO A 223 23.35 3.90 42.37
C PRO A 223 21.87 3.49 42.20
N LYS A 224 21.51 2.46 43.00
CA LYS A 224 20.31 2.30 43.85
C LYS A 224 18.91 2.07 43.24
N ARG A 225 18.53 0.79 43.36
CA ARG A 225 17.22 0.18 43.65
C ARG A 225 16.11 1.11 44.18
N CYS A 226 14.94 1.02 43.57
CA CYS A 226 13.64 1.17 44.22
C CYS A 226 12.61 0.23 43.55
N GLU A 227 12.36 -0.92 44.17
CA GLU A 227 11.19 -1.77 43.90
C GLU A 227 9.95 -1.11 44.52
N LYS A 228 8.89 -0.87 43.75
CA LYS A 228 7.50 -0.85 44.26
C LYS A 228 6.49 -1.09 43.13
N GLY A 229 5.74 -2.19 43.26
CA GLY A 229 4.29 -2.27 42.99
C GLY A 229 3.83 -2.40 41.54
N ILE A 230 3.58 -3.64 41.11
CA ILE A 230 2.67 -3.95 40.00
C ILE A 230 1.24 -3.70 40.48
N VAL A 231 0.58 -2.68 39.91
CA VAL A 231 -0.88 -2.59 39.86
C VAL A 231 -1.24 -1.97 38.50
N GLU A 232 -1.71 -2.78 37.55
CA GLU A 232 -2.26 -2.25 36.30
C GLU A 232 -3.56 -1.47 36.58
N PRO A 233 -3.77 -0.26 36.02
CA PRO A 233 -4.99 0.48 36.25
C PRO A 233 -6.16 -0.09 35.45
N LEU A 234 -7.23 -0.50 36.15
CA LEU A 234 -8.52 -0.94 35.59
C LEU A 234 -9.10 -0.03 34.49
N GLU A 235 -8.70 1.24 34.41
CA GLU A 235 -9.14 2.19 33.39
C GLU A 235 -8.54 1.91 32.00
N GLU A 236 -7.30 1.40 31.90
CA GLU A 236 -6.71 1.00 30.62
C GLU A 236 -7.39 -0.26 30.06
N ILE A 237 -7.78 -1.19 30.95
CA ILE A 237 -8.52 -2.40 30.58
C ILE A 237 -9.92 -2.05 30.05
N LYS A 238 -10.62 -1.09 30.67
CA LYS A 238 -11.93 -0.61 30.17
C LYS A 238 -11.80 0.11 28.82
N ALA A 239 -10.78 0.94 28.64
CA ALA A 239 -10.52 1.63 27.38
C ALA A 239 -10.18 0.63 26.24
N SER A 240 -9.35 -0.37 26.55
CA SER A 240 -9.01 -1.47 25.64
C SER A 240 -10.25 -2.29 25.26
N ASN A 241 -11.08 -2.68 26.24
CA ASN A 241 -12.31 -3.44 25.99
C ASN A 241 -13.34 -2.62 25.21
N ALA A 242 -13.51 -1.33 25.49
CA ALA A 242 -14.37 -0.46 24.71
C ALA A 242 -13.85 -0.25 23.28
N SER A 243 -12.52 -0.18 23.08
CA SER A 243 -11.89 -0.13 21.77
C SER A 243 -12.09 -1.43 20.98
N ASN A 244 -11.98 -2.58 21.66
CA ASN A 244 -12.21 -3.91 21.09
C ASN A 244 -13.68 -4.13 20.73
N GLU A 245 -14.63 -3.69 21.57
CA GLU A 245 -16.06 -3.78 21.27
C GLU A 245 -16.44 -2.84 20.12
N ARG A 246 -15.86 -1.63 20.05
CA ARG A 246 -16.00 -0.73 18.90
C ARG A 246 -15.41 -1.34 17.63
N LYS A 247 -14.24 -1.99 17.71
CA LYS A 247 -13.63 -2.74 16.59
C LYS A 247 -14.57 -3.85 16.11
N ARG A 248 -15.09 -4.68 17.02
CA ARG A 248 -16.03 -5.75 16.68
C ARG A 248 -17.31 -5.24 16.02
N LYS A 249 -17.91 -4.15 16.54
CA LYS A 249 -19.11 -3.54 15.95
C LYS A 249 -18.82 -2.96 14.55
N PHE A 250 -17.62 -2.43 14.37
CA PHE A 250 -17.18 -1.89 13.09
C PHE A 250 -16.97 -2.99 12.06
N ASP A 251 -16.22 -4.05 12.40
CA ASP A 251 -16.01 -5.22 11.54
C ASP A 251 -17.36 -5.84 11.13
N GLN A 252 -18.30 -6.00 12.08
CA GLN A 252 -19.67 -6.47 11.79
C GLN A 252 -20.46 -5.54 10.85
N THR A 253 -20.20 -4.23 10.87
CA THR A 253 -20.88 -3.28 9.98
C THR A 253 -20.31 -3.37 8.56
N VAL A 254 -19.01 -3.61 8.47
CA VAL A 254 -18.29 -3.79 7.21
C VAL A 254 -18.73 -5.09 6.54
N ASP A 255 -18.83 -6.18 7.29
CA ASP A 255 -19.40 -7.46 6.80
C ASP A 255 -20.83 -7.28 6.25
N LYS A 256 -21.65 -6.47 6.92
CA LYS A 256 -23.01 -6.16 6.45
C LYS A 256 -23.00 -5.36 5.15
N LEU A 257 -22.05 -4.43 4.99
CA LEU A 257 -21.88 -3.64 3.77
C LEU A 257 -21.36 -4.51 2.62
N VAL A 258 -20.40 -5.39 2.87
CA VAL A 258 -19.94 -6.43 1.93
C VAL A 258 -21.14 -7.23 1.41
N GLU A 259 -21.97 -7.76 2.31
CA GLU A 259 -23.14 -8.55 1.89
C GLU A 259 -24.19 -7.74 1.14
N LYS A 260 -24.40 -6.47 1.52
CA LYS A 260 -25.28 -5.57 0.77
C LYS A 260 -24.75 -5.31 -0.65
N ASN A 261 -23.44 -5.11 -0.80
CA ASN A 261 -22.79 -4.86 -2.08
C ASN A 261 -22.83 -6.11 -2.98
N LYS A 262 -22.57 -7.31 -2.45
CA LYS A 262 -22.75 -8.58 -3.17
C LYS A 262 -24.17 -8.73 -3.74
N LYS A 263 -25.19 -8.39 -2.94
CA LYS A 263 -26.60 -8.42 -3.38
C LYS A 263 -26.89 -7.39 -4.47
N LEU A 264 -26.33 -6.19 -4.37
CA LEU A 264 -26.50 -5.13 -5.36
C LEU A 264 -25.88 -5.53 -6.71
N LEU A 265 -24.66 -6.10 -6.69
CA LEU A 265 -23.96 -6.60 -7.87
C LEU A 265 -24.71 -7.74 -8.54
N LYS A 266 -25.28 -8.67 -7.76
CA LYS A 266 -26.12 -9.76 -8.30
C LYS A 266 -27.35 -9.22 -9.03
N LYS A 267 -28.00 -8.18 -8.49
CA LYS A 267 -29.15 -7.50 -9.14
C LYS A 267 -28.73 -6.78 -10.43
N LEU A 268 -27.59 -6.09 -10.43
CA LEU A 268 -27.06 -5.40 -11.60
C LEU A 268 -26.64 -6.37 -12.73
N ARG A 269 -26.14 -7.56 -12.38
CA ARG A 269 -25.84 -8.63 -13.35
C ARG A 269 -27.11 -9.29 -13.90
N ALA A 270 -28.15 -9.46 -13.08
CA ALA A 270 -29.44 -10.01 -13.51
C ALA A 270 -30.23 -9.04 -14.42
N GLY A 271 -30.08 -7.72 -14.23
CA GLY A 271 -30.75 -6.70 -15.05
C GLY A 271 -30.16 -6.46 -16.44
N LYS A 272 -29.02 -7.09 -16.78
CA LYS A 272 -28.41 -7.03 -18.12
C LYS A 272 -28.74 -8.24 -19.00
N GLY A 273 -29.61 -9.14 -18.55
CA GLY A 273 -30.00 -10.37 -19.25
C GLY A 273 -31.42 -10.37 -19.83
N SER A 274 -32.05 -9.21 -20.02
CA SER A 274 -33.40 -9.11 -20.58
C SER A 274 -33.58 -7.88 -21.47
N GLU A 275 -32.75 -7.79 -22.52
CA GLU A 275 -33.06 -7.04 -23.74
C GLU A 275 -32.51 -7.89 -24.91
N ASP A 276 -33.25 -8.95 -25.22
CA ASP A 276 -33.30 -9.58 -26.55
C ASP A 276 -34.74 -9.39 -27.06
#